data_AF-A0A946TLX3-F1
#
_entry.id   AF-A0A946TLX3-F1
#
_cell.length_a   1.000
_cell.length_b   1.000
_cell.length_c   1.000
_cell.angle_alpha   90.00
_cell.angle_beta   90.00
_cell.angle_gamma   90.00
#
_symmetry.space_group_name_H-M   'P 1'
#
loop_
_entity.id
_entity.type
_entity.pdbx_description
1 polymer ?
#
loop_
_entity_poly.entity_id
_entity_poly.type
_entity_poly.pdbx_seq_one_letter_code
_entity_poly.pdbx_strand_id
1 'polypeptide(L)' 'MKNKTTQDSQWVICCRESGDYIDGFDSKEEAENMLVLYEDGDKMEDIYVPNFYEIQQWKR' A
#
# COMPACT_ATOMS: atom_id res chain seq x y z
N MET A 1 18.14 -19.68 10.34
CA MET A 1 17.60 -18.64 11.23
C MET A 1 17.63 -17.34 10.45
N LYS A 2 16.47 -16.78 10.07
CA LYS A 2 16.42 -15.49 9.37
C LYS A 2 16.29 -14.40 10.44
N ASN A 3 17.33 -13.62 10.58
CA ASN A 3 17.42 -12.52 11.54
C ASN A 3 16.54 -11.38 11.01
N LYS A 4 15.26 -11.31 11.40
CA LYS A 4 14.42 -10.12 11.19
C LYS A 4 14.80 -9.09 12.25
N THR A 5 15.93 -8.43 12.06
CA THR A 5 16.31 -7.24 12.81
C THR A 5 15.67 -6.03 12.15
N THR A 6 14.88 -5.28 12.94
CA THR A 6 14.38 -3.91 12.68
C THR A 6 13.38 -3.75 11.54
N GLN A 7 12.08 -3.94 11.83
CA GLN A 7 10.98 -3.34 11.08
C GLN A 7 10.17 -2.46 12.02
N ASP A 8 10.75 -1.31 12.37
CA ASP A 8 10.11 -0.24 13.14
C ASP A 8 9.24 0.66 12.23
N SER A 9 9.14 0.32 10.95
CA SER A 9 8.36 1.06 9.96
C SER A 9 7.75 0.07 8.96
N GLN A 10 6.43 0.06 8.90
CA GLN A 10 5.65 -0.71 7.93
C GLN A 10 5.13 0.26 6.87
N TRP A 11 5.26 -0.10 5.60
CA TRP A 11 4.64 0.67 4.52
C TRP A 11 3.21 0.20 4.34
N VAL A 12 2.26 1.12 4.21
CA VAL A 12 0.85 0.76 4.09
C VAL A 12 0.22 1.45 2.90
N ILE A 13 -0.64 0.72 2.21
CA ILE A 13 -1.60 1.31 1.28
C ILE A 13 -2.85 1.60 2.09
N CYS A 14 -3.37 2.82 1.96
CA CYS A 14 -4.57 3.28 2.61
C CYS A 14 -5.45 4.06 1.63
N CYS A 15 -6.72 4.25 1.98
CA CYS A 15 -7.61 5.16 1.27
C CYS A 15 -7.11 6.58 1.50
N ARG A 16 -6.82 7.32 0.42
CA ARG A 16 -6.30 8.69 0.51
C ARG A 16 -7.27 9.65 1.19
N GLU A 17 -8.58 9.46 0.99
CA GLU A 17 -9.60 10.36 1.52
C GLU A 17 -9.88 10.12 3.00
N SER A 18 -10.09 8.86 3.39
CA SER A 18 -10.48 8.51 4.76
C SER A 18 -9.30 8.13 5.66
N GLY A 19 -8.15 7.78 5.08
CA GLY A 19 -7.02 7.19 5.80
C GLY A 19 -7.25 5.72 6.21
N ASP A 20 -8.30 5.07 5.70
CA ASP A 20 -8.60 3.68 6.04
C ASP A 20 -7.49 2.74 5.57
N TYR A 21 -7.03 1.88 6.46
CA TYR A 21 -6.03 0.86 6.15
C TYR A 21 -6.57 -0.14 5.12
N ILE A 22 -5.78 -0.41 4.08
CA ILE A 22 -6.11 -1.40 3.04
C ILE A 22 -5.16 -2.58 3.15
N ASP A 23 -3.84 -2.33 3.03
CA ASP A 23 -2.84 -3.40 3.09
C ASP A 23 -1.47 -2.90 3.59
N GLY A 24 -0.60 -3.83 3.99
CA GLY A 24 0.66 -3.55 4.69
C GLY A 24 1.83 -4.38 4.17
N PHE A 25 2.97 -3.70 4.01
CA PHE A 25 4.16 -4.21 3.33
C PHE A 25 5.42 -3.96 4.14
N ASP A 26 6.36 -4.89 3.95
CA ASP A 26 7.67 -4.88 4.58
C ASP A 26 8.61 -3.84 3.93
N SER A 27 8.36 -3.43 2.68
CA SER A 27 9.12 -2.43 1.93
C SER A 27 8.24 -1.47 1.10
N LYS A 28 8.80 -0.28 0.78
CA LYS A 28 8.13 0.72 -0.05
C LYS A 28 7.90 0.20 -1.47
N GLU A 29 8.88 -0.50 -2.01
CA GLU A 29 8.84 -1.06 -3.37
C GLU A 29 7.70 -2.08 -3.52
N GLU A 30 7.48 -2.94 -2.52
CA GLU A 30 6.34 -3.86 -2.51
C GLU A 30 5.00 -3.12 -2.51
N ALA A 31 4.86 -2.06 -1.70
CA ALA A 31 3.66 -1.24 -1.67
C ALA A 31 3.43 -0.51 -3.01
N GLU A 32 4.48 0.03 -3.62
CA GLU A 32 4.41 0.71 -4.93
C GLU A 32 3.98 -0.26 -6.04
N ASN A 33 4.56 -1.46 -6.07
CA ASN A 33 4.18 -2.49 -7.03
C ASN A 33 2.71 -2.94 -6.83
N MET A 34 2.29 -3.16 -5.58
CA MET A 34 0.92 -3.59 -5.30
C MET A 34 -0.11 -2.50 -5.63
N LEU A 35 0.21 -1.22 -5.36
CA LEU A 35 -0.66 -0.10 -5.72
C LEU A 35 -0.94 -0.08 -7.23
N VAL A 36 0.07 -0.31 -8.07
CA VAL A 36 -0.11 -0.40 -9.53
C VAL A 36 -1.05 -1.54 -9.91
N LEU A 37 -0.94 -2.70 -9.24
CA LEU A 37 -1.83 -3.84 -9.48
C LEU A 37 -3.28 -3.54 -9.10
N TYR A 38 -3.52 -2.83 -7.99
CA TYR A 38 -4.86 -2.38 -7.63
C TYR A 38 -5.43 -1.40 -8.65
N GLU A 39 -4.67 -0.39 -9.06
CA GLU A 39 -5.13 0.56 -10.07
C GLU A 39 -5.39 -0.09 -11.43
N ASP A 40 -4.59 -1.09 -11.82
CA ASP A 40 -4.78 -1.85 -13.05
C ASP A 40 -6.04 -2.73 -12.98
N GLY A 41 -6.24 -3.42 -11.85
CA GLY A 41 -7.47 -4.18 -11.59
C GLY A 41 -8.72 -3.31 -11.63
N ASP A 42 -8.69 -2.14 -10.98
CA ASP A 42 -9.82 -1.21 -10.97
C ASP A 42 -10.13 -0.64 -12.37
N LYS A 43 -9.11 -0.47 -13.22
CA LYS A 43 -9.32 -0.06 -14.62
C LYS A 43 -9.94 -1.17 -15.45
N MET A 44 -9.56 -2.42 -15.23
CA MET A 44 -10.16 -3.58 -15.92
C MET A 44 -11.63 -3.75 -15.55
N GLU A 45 -11.99 -3.44 -14.31
CA GLU A 45 -13.36 -3.54 -13.79
C GLU A 45 -14.21 -2.27 -14.00
N ASP A 46 -13.67 -1.22 -14.64
CA ASP A 46 -14.32 0.08 -14.86
C ASP A 46 -14.81 0.76 -13.55
N ILE A 47 -14.03 0.59 -12.48
CA ILE A 47 -14.25 1.20 -11.15
C ILE A 47 -13.10 2.11 -10.73
N TYR A 48 -12.15 2.38 -11.63
CA TYR A 48 -10.97 3.19 -11.35
C TYR A 48 -11.31 4.59 -10.86
N VAL A 49 -10.85 4.89 -9.64
CA VAL A 49 -10.90 6.23 -9.07
C VAL A 49 -9.46 6.77 -8.99
N PRO A 50 -9.13 7.85 -9.73
CA PRO A 50 -7.79 8.42 -9.66
C PRO A 50 -7.50 8.95 -8.26
N ASN A 51 -6.28 8.70 -7.78
CA ASN A 51 -5.83 9.11 -6.43
C ASN A 51 -6.59 8.46 -5.26
N PHE A 52 -7.25 7.31 -5.45
CA PHE A 52 -7.94 6.61 -4.38
C PHE A 52 -6.97 6.02 -3.34
N TYR A 53 -5.90 5.36 -3.81
CA TYR A 53 -4.89 4.75 -2.94
C TYR A 53 -3.76 5.72 -2.59
N GLU A 54 -3.25 5.64 -1.37
CA GLU A 54 -2.07 6.38 -0.91
C GLU A 54 -1.12 5.45 -0.13
N ILE A 55 0.18 5.57 -0.40
CA ILE A 55 1.21 4.86 0.35
C ILE A 55 1.71 5.74 1.49
N GLN A 56 1.61 5.25 2.72
CA GLN A 56 2.11 5.92 3.92
C GLN A 56 3.15 5.05 4.64
N GLN A 57 4.07 5.71 5.35
CA GLN A 57 4.98 5.03 6.27
C GLN A 57 4.37 5.03 7.67
N TRP A 58 3.89 3.88 8.13
CA TRP A 58 3.41 3.74 9.49
C TRP A 58 4.58 3.49 10.43
N LYS A 59 4.83 4.45 11.30
CA LYS A 59 5.73 4.30 12.44
C LYS A 59 4.88 3.83 13.62
N ARG A 60 5.23 2.67 14.19
CA ARG A 60 4.58 2.17 15.40
C ARG A 60 4.99 2.96 16.64
#